data_AF-A0A1G1LU93-F1
#
_entry.id   AF-A0A1G1LU93-F1
#
_cell.length_a   1.000
_cell.length_b   1.000
_cell.length_c   1.000
_cell.angle_alpha   90.00
_cell.angle_beta   90.00
_cell.angle_gamma   90.00
#
_symmetry.space_group_name_H-M   'P 1'
#
loop_
_entity.id
_entity.type
_entity.pdbx_description
1 polymer ?
#
loop_
_entity_poly.entity_id
_entity_poly.type
_entity_poly.pdbx_seq_one_letter_code
_entity_poly.pdbx_strand_id
1 'polypeptide(L)'
;MKTYSQQKKGEKTMHRSAEEIKARCSLILNDKALVALVEKSSSPSAAYEMVFVEMKDISKAKAGRWLAVLRRDYPVEYRKLIPNHTSHAATGTAQTETEVSHERGSS
;
A
#
# COMPACT_ATOMS: atom_id res chain seq x y z
N MET A 1 -37.50 19.09 -5.46
CA MET A 1 -36.88 17.79 -5.13
C MET A 1 -35.86 17.46 -6.21
N LYS A 2 -34.61 17.25 -5.81
CA LYS A 2 -33.45 17.14 -6.72
C LYS A 2 -33.29 15.67 -7.16
N THR A 3 -33.67 15.34 -8.38
CA THR A 3 -33.24 14.10 -9.06
C THR A 3 -32.21 14.49 -10.12
N TYR A 4 -30.94 14.60 -9.70
CA TYR A 4 -29.83 14.68 -10.64
C TYR A 4 -29.34 13.27 -10.89
N SER A 5 -29.73 12.75 -12.05
CA SER A 5 -29.18 11.54 -12.65
C SER A 5 -27.66 11.67 -12.75
N GLN A 6 -26.97 10.68 -12.19
CA GLN A 6 -25.52 10.58 -12.15
C GLN A 6 -24.97 10.46 -13.58
N GLN A 7 -24.56 11.61 -14.11
CA GLN A 7 -23.38 11.89 -14.92
C GLN A 7 -22.80 10.73 -15.75
N LYS A 8 -23.16 10.69 -17.04
CA LYS A 8 -22.21 10.33 -18.11
C LYS A 8 -21.28 11.52 -18.34
N LYS A 9 -20.00 11.39 -17.97
CA LYS A 9 -18.94 12.28 -18.47
C LYS A 9 -17.76 11.43 -18.93
N GLY A 10 -17.60 11.36 -20.24
CA GLY A 10 -16.36 10.91 -20.86
C GLY A 10 -15.26 11.90 -20.52
N GLU A 11 -14.47 11.54 -19.53
CA GLU A 11 -13.15 12.08 -19.24
C GLU A 11 -12.47 10.94 -18.49
N LYS A 12 -11.60 10.18 -19.18
CA LYS A 12 -10.73 9.17 -18.54
C LYS A 12 -9.70 9.94 -17.70
N THR A 13 -10.13 10.57 -16.62
CA THR A 13 -9.25 10.87 -15.51
C THR A 13 -8.70 9.52 -15.09
N MET A 14 -7.43 9.27 -15.43
CA MET A 14 -6.69 8.04 -15.15
C MET A 14 -6.45 7.89 -13.64
N HIS A 15 -7.51 7.92 -12.83
CA HIS A 15 -7.48 7.33 -11.51
C HIS A 15 -7.37 5.84 -11.76
N ARG A 16 -6.11 5.37 -11.80
CA ARG A 16 -5.78 3.95 -11.88
C ARG A 16 -6.50 3.28 -10.70
N SER A 17 -7.64 2.67 -10.96
CA SER A 17 -8.40 1.97 -9.92
C SER A 17 -7.52 0.90 -9.30
N ALA A 18 -7.68 0.65 -8.01
CA ALA A 18 -6.91 -0.37 -7.31
C ALA A 18 -6.94 -1.69 -8.09
N GLU A 19 -8.09 -2.13 -8.60
CA GLU A 19 -8.22 -3.33 -9.45
C GLU A 19 -7.33 -3.34 -10.69
N GLU A 20 -7.21 -2.22 -11.39
CA GLU A 20 -6.36 -2.12 -12.58
C GLU A 20 -4.87 -2.18 -12.20
N ILE A 21 -4.50 -1.57 -11.07
CA ILE A 21 -3.14 -1.68 -10.52
C ILE A 21 -2.87 -3.12 -10.09
N LYS A 22 -3.81 -3.79 -9.41
CA LYS A 22 -3.72 -5.20 -9.00
C LYS A 22 -3.54 -6.12 -10.21
N ALA A 23 -4.30 -5.90 -11.28
CA ALA A 23 -4.16 -6.64 -12.54
C ALA A 23 -2.76 -6.49 -13.15
N ARG A 24 -2.16 -5.28 -13.10
CA ARG A 24 -0.78 -5.07 -13.55
C ARG A 24 0.27 -5.67 -12.61
N CYS A 25 -0.04 -5.80 -11.33
CA CYS A 25 0.81 -6.47 -10.35
C CYS A 25 0.71 -8.01 -10.44
N SER A 26 -0.31 -8.57 -11.11
CA SER A 26 -0.56 -10.03 -11.18
C SER A 26 0.66 -10.84 -11.62
N LEU A 27 1.50 -10.27 -12.49
CA LEU A 27 2.75 -10.84 -12.98
C LEU A 27 3.79 -11.13 -11.89
N ILE A 28 3.74 -10.43 -10.76
CA ILE A 28 4.67 -10.61 -9.64
C ILE A 28 3.96 -11.00 -8.34
N LEU A 29 2.63 -10.84 -8.26
CA LEU A 29 1.84 -11.22 -7.09
C LEU A 29 1.90 -12.72 -6.80
N ASN A 30 2.11 -13.54 -7.84
CA ASN A 30 2.32 -14.98 -7.68
C ASN A 30 3.72 -15.33 -7.13
N ASP A 31 4.65 -14.37 -7.13
CA ASP A 31 6.07 -14.58 -6.87
C ASP A 31 6.46 -13.89 -5.55
N LYS A 32 6.39 -14.64 -4.45
CA LYS A 32 6.59 -14.10 -3.10
C LYS A 32 7.99 -13.46 -2.92
N ALA A 33 8.99 -13.96 -3.63
CA ALA A 33 10.33 -13.38 -3.61
C ALA A 33 10.32 -11.93 -4.14
N LEU A 34 9.62 -11.69 -5.25
CA LEU A 34 9.49 -10.36 -5.84
C LEU A 34 8.66 -9.42 -4.98
N VAL A 35 7.58 -9.94 -4.41
CA VAL A 35 6.77 -9.20 -3.44
C VAL A 35 7.63 -8.71 -2.27
N ALA A 36 8.46 -9.60 -1.69
CA ALA A 36 9.33 -9.25 -0.57
C ALA A 36 10.40 -8.21 -0.95
N LEU A 37 10.93 -8.27 -2.18
CA LEU A 37 11.84 -7.22 -2.70
C LEU A 37 11.12 -5.87 -2.78
N VAL A 38 9.91 -5.85 -3.31
CA VAL A 38 9.10 -4.62 -3.39
C VAL A 38 8.73 -4.11 -2.00
N GLU A 39 8.49 -4.97 -1.02
CA GLU A 39 8.23 -4.56 0.37
C GLU A 39 9.45 -3.92 1.04
N LYS A 40 10.63 -4.51 0.83
CA LYS A 40 11.91 -3.93 1.28
C LYS A 40 12.20 -2.60 0.59
N SER A 41 11.62 -2.37 -0.59
CA SER A 41 11.75 -1.10 -1.28
C SER A 41 10.96 0.00 -0.59
N SER A 42 11.63 1.10 -0.27
CA SER A 42 10.97 2.32 0.20
C SER A 42 10.50 3.23 -0.93
N SER A 43 10.86 2.94 -2.18
CA SER A 43 10.56 3.79 -3.34
C SER A 43 10.15 2.98 -4.57
N PRO A 44 9.23 3.50 -5.42
CA PRO A 44 8.84 2.82 -6.65
C PRO A 44 10.00 2.58 -7.62
N SER A 45 10.99 3.48 -7.64
CA SER A 45 12.20 3.34 -8.46
C SER A 45 13.10 2.20 -7.94
N ALA A 46 13.31 2.13 -6.62
CA ALA A 46 14.07 1.04 -6.00
C ALA A 46 13.37 -0.33 -6.22
N ALA A 47 12.03 -0.36 -6.14
CA ALA A 47 11.26 -1.57 -6.42
C ALA A 47 11.42 -2.07 -7.87
N TYR A 48 11.50 -1.14 -8.82
CA TYR A 48 11.79 -1.47 -10.21
C TYR A 48 13.18 -2.10 -10.34
N GLU A 49 14.20 -1.43 -9.79
CA GLU A 49 15.59 -1.89 -9.90
C GLU A 49 15.80 -3.25 -9.24
N MET A 50 15.27 -3.46 -8.02
CA MET A 50 15.45 -4.75 -7.33
C MET A 50 14.76 -5.92 -8.06
N VAL A 51 13.56 -5.72 -8.62
CA VAL A 51 12.91 -6.77 -9.41
C VAL A 51 13.61 -6.97 -10.76
N PHE A 52 14.14 -5.91 -11.37
CA PHE A 52 14.89 -6.01 -12.61
C PHE A 52 16.23 -6.74 -12.42
N VAL A 53 16.95 -6.47 -11.33
CA VAL A 53 18.21 -7.16 -11.01
C VAL A 53 17.98 -8.66 -10.80
N GLU A 54 16.89 -9.03 -10.11
CA GLU A 54 16.56 -10.42 -9.81
C GLU A 54 16.06 -11.21 -11.04
N MET A 55 15.08 -10.67 -11.77
CA MET A 55 14.42 -11.40 -12.86
C MET A 55 14.99 -11.09 -14.25
N LYS A 56 15.71 -9.97 -14.40
CA LYS A 56 16.11 -9.39 -15.69
C LYS A 56 14.94 -9.20 -16.67
N ASP A 57 13.73 -9.06 -16.12
CA ASP A 57 12.49 -8.94 -16.88
C ASP A 57 11.84 -7.58 -16.65
N ILE A 58 11.69 -6.82 -17.75
CA ILE A 58 11.17 -5.46 -17.71
C ILE A 58 9.68 -5.44 -17.31
N SER A 59 8.91 -6.46 -17.69
CA SER A 59 7.48 -6.55 -17.39
C SER A 59 7.27 -6.76 -15.90
N LYS A 60 8.04 -7.68 -15.30
CA LYS A 60 8.06 -7.90 -13.85
C LYS A 60 8.57 -6.67 -13.09
N ALA A 61 9.62 -6.02 -13.58
CA ALA A 61 10.14 -4.80 -12.95
C ALA A 61 9.11 -3.66 -12.94
N LYS A 62 8.38 -3.47 -14.06
CA LYS A 62 7.25 -2.53 -14.11
C LYS A 62 6.17 -2.91 -13.11
N ALA A 63 5.80 -4.19 -13.02
CA ALA A 63 4.82 -4.68 -12.05
C ALA A 63 5.28 -4.42 -10.60
N GLY A 64 6.57 -4.57 -10.29
CA GLY A 64 7.17 -4.21 -9.00
C GLY A 64 6.98 -2.74 -8.64
N ARG A 65 7.22 -1.84 -9.59
CA ARG A 65 6.93 -0.41 -9.42
C ARG A 65 5.46 -0.14 -9.13
N TRP A 66 4.55 -0.80 -9.84
CA TRP A 66 3.11 -0.67 -9.63
C TRP A 66 2.66 -1.17 -8.27
N LEU A 67 3.26 -2.25 -7.78
CA LEU A 67 2.97 -2.81 -6.46
C LEU A 67 3.38 -1.84 -5.34
N ALA A 68 4.53 -1.17 -5.47
CA ALA A 68 4.95 -0.11 -4.56
C ALA A 68 3.98 1.09 -4.54
N VAL A 69 3.42 1.45 -5.71
CA VAL A 69 2.40 2.51 -5.82
C VAL A 69 1.09 2.07 -5.17
N LEU A 70 0.66 0.81 -5.38
CA LEU A 70 -0.53 0.25 -4.73
C LEU A 70 -0.39 0.30 -3.20
N ARG A 71 0.79 -0.05 -2.66
CA ARG A 71 1.06 0.05 -1.22
C ARG A 71 0.90 1.47 -0.69
N ARG A 72 1.33 2.48 -1.46
CA ARG A 72 1.29 3.90 -1.06
C ARG A 72 -0.11 4.48 -1.14
N ASP A 73 -0.83 4.21 -2.23
CA ASP A 73 -2.10 4.87 -2.56
C ASP A 73 -3.31 4.08 -2.03
N TYR A 74 -3.21 2.75 -2.01
CA TYR A 74 -4.27 1.83 -1.62
C TYR A 74 -3.78 0.76 -0.62
N PRO A 75 -3.35 1.16 0.60
CA PRO A 75 -2.79 0.23 1.59
C PRO A 75 -3.77 -0.87 2.01
N VAL A 76 -5.09 -0.59 2.02
CA VAL A 76 -6.13 -1.57 2.36
C VAL A 76 -6.21 -2.69 1.30
N GLU A 77 -6.18 -2.32 0.02
CA GLU A 77 -6.23 -3.29 -1.08
C GLU A 77 -4.92 -4.07 -1.20
N TYR A 78 -3.79 -3.43 -0.92
CA TYR A 78 -2.49 -4.09 -0.82
C TYR A 78 -2.49 -5.20 0.23
N ARG A 79 -3.02 -4.94 1.44
CA ARG A 79 -3.09 -5.94 2.52
C ARG A 79 -4.00 -7.13 2.17
N LYS A 80 -5.09 -6.91 1.45
CA LYS A 80 -5.95 -8.01 0.96
C LYS A 80 -5.22 -8.93 -0.04
N LEU A 81 -4.28 -8.37 -0.79
CA LEU A 81 -3.49 -9.10 -1.79
C LEU A 81 -2.32 -9.88 -1.19
N ILE A 82 -1.78 -9.41 -0.08
CA ILE A 82 -0.60 -9.97 0.56
C ILE A 82 -1.04 -10.49 1.95
N PRO A 83 -1.74 -11.63 2.01
CA PRO A 83 -2.33 -12.12 3.26
C PRO A 83 -1.31 -12.61 4.31
N ASN A 84 0.00 -12.38 4.11
CA ASN A 84 1.06 -12.82 5.03
C ASN A 84 1.55 -11.73 5.99
N HIS A 85 0.92 -10.55 6.02
CA HIS A 85 1.25 -9.50 7.00
C HIS A 85 0.18 -9.37 8.10
N THR A 86 -0.22 -10.51 8.66
CA THR A 86 -0.99 -10.67 9.90
C THR A 86 -0.17 -11.68 10.71
N SER A 87 0.50 -11.40 11.82
CA SER A 87 0.15 -10.57 12.99
C SER A 87 1.40 -10.19 13.78
N HIS A 88 1.33 -9.05 14.49
CA HIS A 88 1.97 -8.62 15.75
C HIS A 88 2.20 -7.10 15.60
N ALA A 89 1.29 -6.23 16.01
CA ALA A 89 0.77 -6.16 17.36
C ALA A 89 -0.75 -5.89 17.40
N ALA A 90 -1.50 -6.90 17.83
CA ALA A 90 -2.49 -6.65 18.86
C ALA A 90 -1.71 -6.49 20.17
N THR A 91 -1.20 -5.29 20.46
CA THR A 91 -0.94 -4.91 21.83
C THR A 91 -2.31 -4.64 22.45
N GLY A 92 -2.92 -5.70 22.98
CA GLY A 92 -3.81 -5.52 24.11
C GLY A 92 -3.02 -4.92 25.28
N THR A 93 -3.73 -4.18 26.13
CA THR A 93 -3.29 -3.41 27.31
C THR A 93 -2.59 -2.08 27.00
N ALA A 94 -3.06 -0.91 27.43
CA ALA A 94 -4.14 -0.58 28.36
C ALA A 94 -4.72 0.82 28.05
N GLN A 95 -6.03 0.94 28.25
CA GLN A 95 -6.65 2.20 28.66
C GLN A 95 -6.10 2.61 30.04
N THR A 96 -6.42 3.84 30.46
CA THR A 96 -6.01 4.51 31.73
C THR A 96 -4.55 4.95 31.70
N GLU A 97 -4.20 6.22 31.89
CA GLU A 97 -4.63 7.06 33.00
C GLU A 97 -4.53 8.55 32.66
N THR A 98 -5.61 9.26 32.95
CA THR A 98 -5.61 10.69 33.27
C THR A 98 -4.82 10.90 34.56
N GLU A 99 -3.72 11.65 34.54
CA GLU A 99 -3.20 12.30 35.76
C GLU A 99 -2.45 13.58 35.37
N VAL A 100 -3.15 14.70 35.39
CA VAL A 100 -3.02 15.76 36.42
C VAL A 100 -1.65 16.45 36.36
N SER A 101 -1.63 17.59 35.68
CA SER A 101 -0.60 18.61 35.85
C SER A 101 -0.67 19.13 37.28
N HIS A 102 0.19 18.63 38.15
CA HIS A 102 0.46 19.24 39.44
C HIS A 102 1.77 20.02 39.32
N GLU A 103 1.66 21.28 38.88
CA GLU A 103 2.76 22.24 38.98
C GLU A 103 2.83 22.70 40.45
N ARG A 104 3.76 22.12 41.21
CA ARG A 104 4.29 22.76 42.42
C ARG A 104 5.78 22.98 42.22
N GLY A 105 6.10 24.09 41.56
CA GLY A 105 7.39 24.74 41.68
C GLY A 105 7.44 25.53 42.98
N SER A 106 8.09 24.98 43.99
CA SER A 106 8.57 25.72 45.15
C SER A 106 10.06 25.46 45.28
N SER A 107 10.85 26.45 44.93
CA SER A 107 12.13 26.81 45.57
C SER A 107 12.53 28.19 45.08
#